data_AF-A0ABD1GR35-F1
#
_entry.id   AF-A0ABD1GR35-F1
#
_cell.length_a   1.000
_cell.length_b   1.000
_cell.length_c   1.000
_cell.angle_alpha   90.00
_cell.angle_beta   90.00
_cell.angle_gamma   90.00
#
_symmetry.space_group_name_H-M   'P 1'
#
loop_
_entity.id
_entity.type
_entity.pdbx_description
1 polymer ?
#
loop_
_entity_poly.entity_id
_entity_poly.type
_entity_poly.pdbx_seq_one_letter_code
_entity_poly.pdbx_strand_id
1 'polypeptide(L)'
;MEFKKASIWGKSYGDTKAGSQDTDAGVEEPMVGGRKCKLKSETIPNPELVKLLYKDLHGEERIAMHEFFLTLAACNTVIPILTGSPSIASAYGCTLFKRTSGHIVIDANGEKLRLDVLGLHEFDSVRKRMSVVIRFPNGSVKVLVKGADTSMFSILKKDLPCDDHVRHATQVHLDDYSSEDLRTLVIAARDLNGELLAEWQYMYEDACTSLTDRVVKLHQTAALIECNLTLLGATAIEDRLQEGVPEAIVSLRQAGIKVWALTGDKQETAISIALSFRLLTADMHQTIINGNSEHECRKLLCDAKVKYHVNSASCLDNMTNLQGKTEQNFLEIPSQTKSSNMSQQISGEEDRPTFCPLALIIDGNTLVYILEKDLEHELFNLATSCKVVLCCRVAPLQKAGIVDMIKRRTDDLTLAIGDRG
;
A
#
# COMPACT_ATOMS: atom_id res chain seq x y z
N MET A 1 11.78 1.45 3.30
CA MET A 1 11.25 2.79 2.99
C MET A 1 12.39 3.80 2.84
N GLU A 2 12.57 4.33 1.63
CA GLU A 2 13.54 5.39 1.31
C GLU A 2 12.80 6.54 0.63
N PHE A 3 13.12 7.78 0.99
CA PHE A 3 12.56 8.95 0.31
C PHE A 3 13.20 9.15 -1.06
N LYS A 4 12.38 9.30 -2.09
CA LYS A 4 12.84 9.48 -3.47
C LYS A 4 12.55 10.87 -4.00
N LYS A 5 11.27 11.24 -3.97
CA LYS A 5 10.77 12.47 -4.60
C LYS A 5 9.84 13.22 -3.67
N ALA A 6 9.68 14.51 -3.92
CA ALA A 6 8.63 15.32 -3.31
C ALA A 6 8.14 16.39 -4.28
N SER A 7 6.86 16.68 -4.20
CA SER A 7 6.27 17.88 -4.79
C SER A 7 6.09 18.90 -3.66
N ILE A 8 6.69 20.08 -3.74
CA ILE A 8 6.50 21.14 -2.74
C ILE A 8 6.05 22.39 -3.48
N TRP A 9 4.92 22.98 -3.06
CA TRP A 9 4.36 24.18 -3.69
C TRP A 9 4.21 24.07 -5.22
N GLY A 10 3.83 22.88 -5.72
CA GLY A 10 3.60 22.62 -7.14
C GLY A 10 4.88 22.38 -7.97
N LYS A 11 6.05 22.25 -7.34
CA LYS A 11 7.32 21.87 -8.01
C LYS A 11 7.76 20.49 -7.57
N SER A 12 8.09 19.63 -8.54
CA SER A 12 8.63 18.28 -8.30
C SER A 12 10.14 18.34 -8.05
N TYR A 13 10.61 17.56 -7.09
CA TYR A 13 12.01 17.41 -6.72
C TYR A 13 12.35 15.92 -6.62
N GLY A 14 13.50 15.51 -7.16
CA GLY A 14 13.96 14.11 -7.09
C GLY A 14 14.28 13.45 -8.43
N ASP A 15 14.21 14.19 -9.55
CA ASP A 15 14.63 13.65 -10.85
C ASP A 15 16.16 13.71 -11.01
N THR A 16 16.79 12.54 -11.08
CA THR A 16 18.17 12.38 -11.58
C THR A 16 18.22 12.49 -13.11
N LYS A 17 17.64 13.54 -13.68
CA LYS A 17 17.91 13.96 -15.06
C LYS A 17 18.58 15.34 -15.06
N ALA A 18 19.71 15.43 -14.37
CA ALA A 18 20.69 16.46 -14.71
C ALA A 18 21.36 16.04 -16.03
N GLY A 19 21.24 16.89 -17.04
CA GLY A 19 21.65 16.63 -18.41
C GLY A 19 23.12 16.20 -18.53
N SER A 20 23.34 15.27 -19.46
CA SER A 20 24.62 15.06 -20.10
C SER A 20 25.09 16.36 -20.76
N GLN A 21 26.05 17.05 -20.15
CA GLN A 21 27.03 17.90 -20.84
C GLN A 21 28.17 18.29 -19.87
N ASP A 22 29.36 17.79 -20.20
CA ASP A 22 30.70 18.38 -20.03
C ASP A 22 31.19 18.81 -18.63
N THR A 23 32.11 18.06 -18.04
CA THR A 23 33.56 18.20 -18.28
C THR A 23 34.36 17.28 -17.35
N ASP A 24 35.27 16.55 -17.95
CA ASP A 24 36.27 15.69 -17.33
C ASP A 24 37.32 16.56 -16.59
N ALA A 25 37.48 16.35 -15.29
CA ALA A 25 38.61 16.86 -14.53
C ALA A 25 38.86 15.92 -13.33
N GLY A 26 39.84 15.04 -13.53
CA GLY A 26 40.26 14.04 -12.56
C GLY A 26 40.81 14.65 -11.27
N VAL A 27 40.53 13.97 -10.15
CA VAL A 27 41.31 14.05 -8.92
C VAL A 27 41.47 12.63 -8.40
N GLU A 28 42.73 12.19 -8.29
CA GLU A 28 43.17 10.88 -7.81
C GLU A 28 42.78 10.67 -6.33
N GLU A 29 42.22 9.49 -6.00
CA GLU A 29 42.06 9.03 -4.62
C GLU A 29 43.33 8.28 -4.15
N PRO A 30 43.83 8.53 -2.91
CA PRO A 30 44.86 7.69 -2.33
C PRO A 30 44.23 6.43 -1.70
N MET A 31 44.72 5.27 -2.10
CA MET A 31 44.40 3.99 -1.45
C MET A 31 45.01 3.90 -0.05
N VAL A 32 44.19 3.67 0.97
CA VAL A 32 44.62 2.96 2.19
C VAL A 32 43.52 2.00 2.64
N GLY A 33 43.91 0.73 2.75
CA GLY A 33 43.04 -0.39 3.11
C GLY A 33 42.56 -0.35 4.56
N GLY A 34 41.28 -0.64 4.74
CA GLY A 34 40.62 -0.84 6.02
C GLY A 34 39.18 -1.30 5.78
N ARG A 35 38.76 -2.39 6.44
CA ARG A 35 37.49 -3.11 6.25
C ARG A 35 36.29 -2.17 6.10
N LYS A 36 35.66 -2.17 4.91
CA LYS A 36 34.36 -1.52 4.67
C LYS A 36 33.26 -2.31 5.39
N CYS A 37 32.94 -1.91 6.61
CA CYS A 37 31.61 -2.18 7.17
C CYS A 37 30.67 -1.15 6.52
N LYS A 38 29.99 -1.52 5.42
CA LYS A 38 29.01 -0.64 4.76
C LYS A 38 27.85 -0.42 5.73
N LEU A 39 27.77 0.79 6.29
CA LEU A 39 26.65 1.24 7.11
C LEU A 39 25.37 1.27 6.26
N LYS A 40 24.25 0.87 6.86
CA LYS A 40 22.92 0.83 6.25
C LYS A 40 22.50 2.24 5.79
N SER A 41 22.34 2.39 4.48
CA SER A 41 21.65 3.47 3.76
C SER A 41 21.78 4.88 4.34
N GLU A 42 22.87 5.58 4.00
CA GLU A 42 22.87 7.04 4.06
C GLU A 42 21.88 7.56 3.00
N THR A 43 20.79 8.19 3.44
CA THR A 43 19.90 8.95 2.57
C THR A 43 20.70 10.13 2.03
N ILE A 44 21.18 10.04 0.78
CA ILE A 44 21.86 11.16 0.12
C ILE A 44 20.78 12.23 -0.11
N PRO A 45 20.83 13.38 0.60
CA PRO A 45 19.83 14.42 0.45
C PRO A 45 19.89 14.95 -0.99
N ASN A 46 18.74 15.22 -1.62
CA ASN A 46 18.77 15.83 -2.94
C ASN A 46 19.43 17.23 -2.81
N PRO A 47 20.57 17.48 -3.48
CA PRO A 47 21.33 18.72 -3.32
C PRO A 47 20.55 19.95 -3.78
N GLU A 48 19.54 19.82 -4.66
CA GLU A 48 18.67 20.93 -5.04
C GLU A 48 17.71 21.33 -3.92
N LEU A 49 17.07 20.34 -3.27
CA LEU A 49 16.20 20.54 -2.11
C LEU A 49 16.97 21.14 -0.93
N VAL A 50 18.20 20.65 -0.68
CA VAL A 50 19.09 21.21 0.34
C VAL A 50 19.48 22.64 -0.02
N LYS A 51 19.92 22.90 -1.26
CA LYS A 51 20.27 24.27 -1.71
C LYS A 51 19.10 25.25 -1.61
N LEU A 52 17.87 24.80 -1.83
CA LEU A 52 16.68 25.65 -1.73
C LEU A 52 16.35 26.04 -0.30
N LEU A 53 16.61 25.17 0.68
CA LEU A 53 16.47 25.51 2.11
C LEU A 53 17.47 26.57 2.58
N TYR A 54 18.65 26.64 1.94
CA TYR A 54 19.73 27.59 2.27
C TYR A 54 19.79 28.82 1.35
N LYS A 55 19.07 28.85 0.23
CA LYS A 55 18.96 30.04 -0.62
C LYS A 55 17.98 31.04 -0.02
N ASP A 56 18.20 32.33 -0.28
CA ASP A 56 17.26 33.41 0.01
C ASP A 56 16.02 33.30 -0.88
N LEU A 57 15.19 32.27 -0.63
CA LEU A 57 13.83 32.21 -1.13
C LEU A 57 13.04 33.32 -0.42
N HIS A 58 12.51 34.26 -1.21
CA HIS A 58 11.59 35.28 -0.73
C HIS A 58 10.14 34.80 -0.93
N GLY A 59 9.26 35.02 0.07
CA GLY A 59 7.80 34.84 -0.09
C GLY A 59 7.20 33.53 0.48
N GLU A 60 5.99 33.21 0.03
CA GLU A 60 5.14 32.11 0.54
C GLU A 60 5.73 30.70 0.28
N GLU A 61 6.50 30.52 -0.79
CA GLU A 61 7.14 29.23 -1.13
C GLU A 61 8.12 28.75 -0.05
N ARG A 62 8.91 29.67 0.53
CA ARG A 62 9.84 29.34 1.62
C ARG A 62 9.11 28.88 2.87
N ILE A 63 8.00 29.56 3.19
CA ILE A 63 7.16 29.23 4.34
C ILE A 63 6.57 27.84 4.14
N ALA A 64 6.00 27.56 2.97
CA ALA A 64 5.45 26.26 2.63
C ALA A 64 6.51 25.14 2.73
N MET A 65 7.74 25.40 2.27
CA MET A 65 8.83 24.43 2.33
C MET A 65 9.26 24.13 3.77
N HIS A 66 9.41 25.16 4.61
CA HIS A 66 9.74 24.97 6.03
C HIS A 66 8.62 24.22 6.76
N GLU A 67 7.36 24.58 6.51
CA GLU A 67 6.20 23.88 7.08
C GLU A 67 6.08 22.43 6.61
N PHE A 68 6.46 22.14 5.35
CA PHE A 68 6.46 20.80 4.81
C PHE A 68 7.43 19.88 5.57
N PHE A 69 8.69 20.29 5.71
CA PHE A 69 9.69 19.50 6.45
C PHE A 69 9.41 19.44 7.94
N LEU A 70 8.90 20.53 8.51
CA LEU A 70 8.43 20.55 9.88
C LEU A 70 7.32 19.51 10.09
N THR A 71 6.35 19.43 9.17
CA THR A 71 5.27 18.44 9.22
C THR A 71 5.81 17.02 9.15
N LEU A 72 6.80 16.75 8.28
CA LEU A 72 7.46 15.45 8.22
C LEU A 72 8.15 15.07 9.53
N ALA A 73 8.83 16.03 10.17
CA ALA A 73 9.53 15.83 11.44
C ALA A 73 8.56 15.68 12.63
N ALA A 74 7.46 16.41 12.64
CA ALA A 74 6.56 16.53 13.79
C ALA A 74 5.35 15.58 13.73
N CYS A 75 4.73 15.42 12.56
CA CYS A 75 3.54 14.60 12.35
C CYS A 75 3.92 13.13 12.15
N ASN A 76 4.44 12.49 13.18
CA ASN A 76 4.72 11.06 13.27
C ASN A 76 4.65 10.64 14.76
N THR A 77 4.97 9.40 15.11
CA THR A 77 5.08 8.94 16.52
C THR A 77 6.49 8.43 16.83
N VAL A 78 7.48 8.80 16.01
CA VAL A 78 8.85 8.31 16.13
C VAL A 78 9.50 8.90 17.38
N ILE A 79 10.05 8.04 18.23
CA ILE A 79 10.89 8.44 19.36
C ILE A 79 12.34 8.32 18.89
N PRO A 80 13.09 9.44 18.77
CA PRO A 80 14.47 9.38 18.33
C PRO A 80 15.31 8.66 19.39
N ILE A 81 15.97 7.59 18.98
CA ILE A 81 17.04 6.97 19.76
C ILE A 81 18.30 7.75 19.38
N LEU A 82 19.11 8.17 20.37
CA LEU A 82 20.36 8.94 20.17
C LEU A 82 21.42 8.26 19.28
N THR A 83 21.09 7.11 18.68
CA THR A 83 21.89 6.35 17.71
C THR A 83 21.34 6.54 16.28
N GLY A 84 21.64 7.69 15.68
CA GLY A 84 22.06 7.80 14.27
C GLY A 84 21.23 7.21 13.12
N SER A 85 19.90 7.12 13.19
CA SER A 85 19.10 6.93 11.97
C SER A 85 18.65 8.28 11.40
N PRO A 86 19.23 8.77 10.28
CA PRO A 86 18.82 10.03 9.68
C PRO A 86 17.39 9.90 9.14
N SER A 87 16.46 10.67 9.69
CA SER A 87 15.12 10.81 9.11
C SER A 87 15.17 11.67 7.84
N ILE A 88 14.12 11.61 7.02
CA ILE A 88 14.01 12.45 5.82
C ILE A 88 14.21 13.93 6.17
N ALA A 89 13.55 14.40 7.22
CA ALA A 89 13.71 15.78 7.68
C ALA A 89 15.14 16.07 8.16
N SER A 90 15.83 15.09 8.77
CA SER A 90 17.23 15.23 9.18
C SER A 90 18.18 15.44 7.99
N ALA A 91 17.94 14.74 6.88
CA ALA A 91 18.68 14.93 5.63
C ALA A 91 18.53 16.36 5.06
N TYR A 92 17.45 17.05 5.41
CA TYR A 92 17.13 18.41 4.99
C TYR A 92 17.27 19.45 6.12
N GLY A 93 18.11 19.19 7.13
CA GLY A 93 18.42 20.17 8.17
C GLY A 93 17.35 20.37 9.25
N CYS A 94 16.28 19.57 9.23
CA CYS A 94 15.21 19.54 10.25
C CYS A 94 15.23 18.20 11.01
N THR A 95 16.11 18.05 11.99
CA THR A 95 16.26 16.78 12.72
C THR A 95 15.35 16.73 13.94
N LEU A 96 14.50 15.71 14.06
CA LEU A 96 13.76 15.45 15.30
C LEU A 96 14.74 14.99 16.38
N PHE A 97 15.06 15.87 17.33
CA PHE A 97 16.04 15.62 18.39
C PHE A 97 15.41 14.91 19.59
N LYS A 98 14.20 15.30 19.98
CA LYS A 98 13.49 14.73 21.12
C LYS A 98 11.99 14.74 20.88
N ARG A 99 11.31 13.70 21.35
CA ARG A 99 9.85 13.63 21.39
C ARG A 99 9.38 13.18 22.77
N THR A 100 8.37 13.88 23.29
CA THR A 100 7.58 13.49 24.46
C THR A 100 6.09 13.62 24.10
N SER A 101 5.18 13.24 25.00
CA SER A 101 3.75 13.45 24.79
C SER A 101 3.36 14.94 24.71
N GLY A 102 4.06 15.83 25.43
CA GLY A 102 3.70 17.25 25.50
C GLY A 102 4.55 18.21 24.66
N HIS A 103 5.72 17.78 24.16
CA HIS A 103 6.56 18.62 23.29
C HIS A 103 7.49 17.79 22.41
N ILE A 104 7.91 18.40 21.30
CA ILE A 104 8.98 17.94 20.43
C ILE A 104 10.08 19.00 20.36
N VAL A 105 11.32 18.54 20.14
CA VAL A 105 12.47 19.41 19.89
C VAL A 105 13.00 19.06 18.52
N ILE A 106 13.04 20.04 17.63
CA ILE A 106 13.56 19.92 16.28
C ILE A 106 14.80 20.79 16.18
N ASP A 107 15.87 20.22 15.68
CA ASP A 107 17.07 20.94 15.28
C ASP A 107 16.86 21.43 13.85
N ALA A 108 16.64 22.74 13.69
CA ALA A 108 16.50 23.41 12.41
C ALA A 108 17.79 24.20 12.16
N ASN A 109 18.65 23.69 11.27
CA ASN A 109 19.91 24.31 10.87
C ASN A 109 20.87 24.65 12.05
N GLY A 110 20.90 23.82 13.09
CA GLY A 110 21.74 24.00 14.29
C GLY A 110 21.04 24.71 15.44
N GLU A 111 19.85 25.28 15.22
CA GLU A 111 19.03 25.87 16.27
C GLU A 111 17.95 24.89 16.76
N LYS A 112 17.93 24.67 18.08
CA LYS A 112 16.96 23.77 18.71
C LYS A 112 15.64 24.51 18.94
N LEU A 113 14.68 24.26 18.06
CA LEU A 113 13.31 24.74 18.17
C LEU A 113 12.48 23.77 19.02
N ARG A 114 11.99 24.27 20.16
CA ARG A 114 11.00 23.55 20.98
C ARG A 114 9.60 23.89 20.50
N LEU A 115 8.79 22.86 20.30
CA LEU A 115 7.40 22.97 19.87
C LEU A 115 6.52 22.19 20.84
N ASP A 116 5.48 22.81 21.35
CA ASP A 116 4.57 22.14 22.28
C ASP A 116 3.50 21.38 21.50
N VAL A 117 3.28 20.12 21.85
CA VAL A 117 2.30 19.25 21.23
C VAL A 117 1.01 19.35 22.05
N LEU A 118 -0.02 19.95 21.47
CA LEU A 118 -1.32 20.14 22.13
C LEU A 118 -2.22 18.91 21.97
N GLY A 119 -2.08 18.19 20.86
CA GLY A 119 -2.78 16.94 20.64
C GLY A 119 -2.32 16.23 19.39
N LEU A 120 -2.61 14.92 19.37
CA LEU A 120 -2.26 14.01 18.31
C LEU A 120 -3.49 13.20 17.92
N HIS A 121 -3.90 13.30 16.66
CA HIS A 121 -4.84 12.35 16.06
C HIS A 121 -4.03 11.31 15.31
N GLU A 122 -3.94 10.12 15.89
CA GLU A 122 -3.21 9.00 15.31
C GLU A 122 -3.76 8.62 13.92
N PHE A 123 -2.97 7.84 13.18
CA PHE A 123 -3.44 7.33 11.91
C PHE A 123 -4.68 6.45 12.12
N ASP A 124 -5.73 6.75 11.36
CA ASP A 124 -6.97 5.99 11.35
C ASP A 124 -7.25 5.45 9.95
N SER A 125 -7.66 4.19 9.83
CA SER A 125 -7.87 3.54 8.53
C SER A 125 -9.08 4.06 7.76
N VAL A 126 -10.06 4.66 8.45
CA VAL A 126 -11.23 5.30 7.84
C VAL A 126 -10.84 6.67 7.31
N ARG A 127 -10.18 7.50 8.14
CA ARG A 127 -9.70 8.84 7.76
C ARG A 127 -8.51 8.79 6.79
N LYS A 128 -7.68 7.74 6.84
CA LYS A 128 -6.46 7.54 6.04
C LYS A 128 -5.45 8.69 6.16
N ARG A 129 -5.36 9.28 7.34
CA ARG A 129 -4.49 10.42 7.65
C ARG A 129 -4.16 10.49 9.13
N MET A 130 -3.14 11.26 9.45
CA MET A 130 -2.63 11.55 10.78
C MET A 130 -2.48 13.07 10.90
N SER A 131 -2.81 13.62 12.06
CA SER A 131 -2.66 15.04 12.34
C SER A 131 -2.09 15.32 13.72
N VAL A 132 -1.33 16.41 13.83
CA VAL A 132 -0.76 16.88 15.09
C VAL A 132 -1.04 18.37 15.24
N VAL A 133 -1.46 18.79 16.43
CA VAL A 133 -1.68 20.20 16.76
C VAL A 133 -0.48 20.70 17.56
N ILE A 134 0.16 21.75 17.05
CA ILE A 134 1.43 22.25 17.56
C ILE A 134 1.31 23.74 17.87
N ARG A 135 1.81 24.13 19.05
CA ARG A 135 2.06 25.52 19.43
C ARG A 135 3.53 25.87 19.19
N PHE A 136 3.73 26.94 18.42
CA PHE A 136 5.04 27.51 18.12
C PHE A 136 5.48 28.49 19.21
N PRO A 137 6.78 28.82 19.32
CA PRO A 137 7.29 29.74 20.33
C PRO A 137 6.74 31.18 20.21
N ASN A 138 6.32 31.58 19.02
CA ASN A 138 5.65 32.86 18.78
C ASN A 138 4.17 32.88 19.24
N GLY A 139 3.68 31.77 19.81
CA GLY A 139 2.29 31.61 20.26
C GLY A 139 1.31 31.18 19.19
N SER A 140 1.70 31.12 17.91
CA SER A 140 0.82 30.61 16.85
C SER A 140 0.58 29.11 17.02
N VAL A 141 -0.60 28.65 16.61
CA VAL A 141 -0.97 27.23 16.69
C VAL A 141 -1.38 26.76 15.31
N LYS A 142 -0.81 25.63 14.87
CA LYS A 142 -1.14 25.00 13.59
C LYS A 142 -1.52 23.55 13.78
N VAL A 143 -2.44 23.08 12.96
CA VAL A 143 -2.62 21.65 12.69
C VAL A 143 -1.78 21.26 11.48
N LEU A 144 -0.95 20.23 11.64
CA LEU A 144 -0.12 19.66 10.58
C LEU A 144 -0.65 18.26 10.24
N VAL A 145 -0.96 18.01 8.97
CA VAL A 145 -1.67 16.80 8.54
C VAL A 145 -0.90 16.10 7.42
N LYS A 146 -0.78 14.78 7.52
CA LYS A 146 -0.28 13.92 6.44
C LYS A 146 -1.23 12.77 6.18
N GLY A 147 -1.48 12.44 4.92
CA GLY A 147 -2.44 11.38 4.58
C GLY A 147 -2.42 10.96 3.12
N ALA A 148 -3.32 10.03 2.78
CA ALA A 148 -3.49 9.55 1.42
C ALA A 148 -4.14 10.60 0.52
N ASP A 149 -3.80 10.58 -0.77
CA ASP A 149 -4.16 11.60 -1.77
C ASP A 149 -5.67 11.88 -1.79
N THR A 150 -6.47 10.87 -2.14
CA THR A 150 -7.95 10.95 -2.15
C THR A 150 -8.57 11.49 -0.85
N SER A 151 -7.97 11.18 0.30
CA SER A 151 -8.46 11.61 1.61
C SER A 151 -8.13 13.09 1.86
N MET A 152 -6.90 13.50 1.53
CA MET A 152 -6.41 14.86 1.77
C MET A 152 -7.03 15.89 0.82
N PHE A 153 -7.14 15.59 -0.48
CA PHE A 153 -7.69 16.55 -1.46
C PHE A 153 -9.15 16.92 -1.17
N SER A 154 -9.91 16.05 -0.50
CA SER A 154 -11.31 16.30 -0.14
C SER A 154 -11.49 17.37 0.96
N ILE A 155 -10.45 17.62 1.77
CA ILE A 155 -10.49 18.50 2.95
C ILE A 155 -9.61 19.77 2.80
N LEU A 156 -9.02 19.98 1.62
CA LEU A 156 -8.30 21.21 1.29
C LEU A 156 -9.27 22.39 1.16
N LYS A 157 -8.77 23.62 1.39
CA LYS A 157 -9.51 24.85 1.08
C LYS A 157 -9.89 24.85 -0.39
N LYS A 158 -11.11 25.30 -0.67
CA LYS A 158 -11.65 25.39 -2.03
C LYS A 158 -11.61 26.84 -2.52
N ASP A 159 -10.47 27.53 -2.53
CA ASP A 159 -10.45 28.97 -2.89
C ASP A 159 -9.16 29.45 -3.61
N LEU A 160 -9.34 30.49 -4.45
CA LEU A 160 -8.42 31.27 -5.31
C LEU A 160 -7.74 30.56 -6.51
N PRO A 161 -7.66 31.21 -7.69
CA PRO A 161 -7.13 30.62 -8.93
C PRO A 161 -5.62 30.29 -8.90
N CYS A 162 -4.85 30.87 -7.98
CA CYS A 162 -3.41 30.59 -7.81
C CYS A 162 -3.18 29.23 -7.11
N ASP A 163 -3.97 28.92 -6.08
CA ASP A 163 -3.92 27.64 -5.35
C ASP A 163 -4.37 26.48 -6.23
N ASP A 164 -5.24 26.74 -7.21
CA ASP A 164 -5.69 25.71 -8.16
C ASP A 164 -4.55 25.22 -9.06
N HIS A 165 -3.60 26.10 -9.41
CA HIS A 165 -2.41 25.69 -10.16
C HIS A 165 -1.50 24.77 -9.32
N VAL A 166 -1.21 25.14 -8.06
CA VAL A 166 -0.38 24.33 -7.16
C VAL A 166 -1.02 22.97 -6.88
N ARG A 167 -2.34 22.96 -6.69
CA ARG A 167 -3.13 21.75 -6.47
C ARG A 167 -3.11 20.83 -7.69
N HIS A 168 -3.33 21.39 -8.89
CA HIS A 168 -3.27 20.63 -10.14
C HIS A 168 -1.86 20.10 -10.41
N ALA A 169 -0.81 20.92 -10.28
CA ALA A 169 0.57 20.50 -10.47
C ALA A 169 0.95 19.37 -9.50
N THR A 170 0.57 19.49 -8.22
CA THR A 170 0.82 18.44 -7.23
C THR A 170 0.04 17.16 -7.55
N GLN A 171 -1.19 17.24 -8.06
CA GLN A 171 -1.95 16.06 -8.49
C GLN A 171 -1.27 15.33 -9.64
N VAL A 172 -0.76 16.06 -10.65
CA VAL A 172 0.01 15.46 -11.75
C VAL A 172 1.25 14.74 -11.22
N HIS A 173 2.01 15.38 -10.32
CA HIS A 173 3.18 14.74 -9.72
C HIS A 173 2.83 13.48 -8.92
N LEU A 174 1.69 13.47 -8.22
CA LEU A 174 1.23 12.28 -7.49
C LEU A 174 0.92 11.11 -8.42
N ASP A 175 0.29 11.39 -9.56
CA ASP A 175 -0.02 10.39 -10.57
C ASP A 175 1.29 9.84 -11.19
N ASP A 176 2.25 10.72 -11.49
CA ASP A 176 3.58 10.33 -11.98
C ASP A 176 4.32 9.47 -10.96
N TYR A 177 4.38 9.88 -9.69
CA TYR A 177 5.04 9.12 -8.62
C TYR A 177 4.38 7.76 -8.39
N SER A 178 3.05 7.70 -8.49
CA SER A 178 2.30 6.44 -8.38
C SER A 178 2.61 5.51 -9.55
N SER A 179 2.81 6.06 -10.76
CA SER A 179 3.22 5.28 -11.94
C SER A 179 4.62 4.69 -11.83
N GLU A 180 5.48 5.29 -10.99
CA GLU A 180 6.82 4.79 -10.63
C GLU A 180 6.80 3.85 -9.40
N ASP A 181 5.63 3.34 -8.98
CA ASP A 181 5.45 2.46 -7.83
C ASP A 181 5.90 3.08 -6.48
N LEU A 182 5.96 4.41 -6.39
CA LEU A 182 6.30 5.10 -5.14
C LEU A 182 5.05 5.28 -4.28
N ARG A 183 5.17 5.02 -2.97
CA ARG A 183 4.09 5.32 -2.03
C ARG A 183 3.99 6.82 -1.82
N THR A 184 2.86 7.39 -2.17
CA THR A 184 2.59 8.82 -2.04
C THR A 184 1.92 9.19 -0.72
N LEU A 185 2.27 10.36 -0.18
CA LEU A 185 1.54 10.99 0.93
C LEU A 185 1.43 12.50 0.68
N VAL A 186 0.22 13.03 0.85
CA VAL A 186 -0.06 14.46 0.77
C VAL A 186 0.10 15.10 2.14
N ILE A 187 0.68 16.30 2.15
CA ILE A 187 0.97 17.10 3.34
C ILE A 187 0.24 18.43 3.24
N ALA A 188 -0.48 18.79 4.29
CA ALA A 188 -1.22 20.04 4.38
C ALA A 188 -1.18 20.58 5.82
N ALA A 189 -1.36 21.88 5.95
CA ALA A 189 -1.39 22.56 7.25
C ALA A 189 -2.50 23.60 7.31
N ARG A 190 -2.86 23.99 8.53
CA ARG A 190 -3.80 25.10 8.78
C ARG A 190 -3.47 25.79 10.08
N ASP A 191 -3.47 27.12 10.05
CA ASP A 191 -3.45 27.95 11.24
C ASP A 191 -4.80 27.87 11.99
N LEU A 192 -4.73 27.68 13.31
CA LEU A 192 -5.89 27.64 14.19
C LEU A 192 -6.01 28.99 14.91
N ASN A 193 -7.20 29.61 14.83
CA ASN A 193 -7.53 30.79 15.61
C ASN A 193 -7.87 30.41 17.06
N GLY A 194 -7.80 31.40 17.97
CA GLY A 194 -7.97 31.17 19.40
C GLY A 194 -9.32 30.56 19.79
N GLU A 195 -10.41 30.94 19.13
CA GLU A 195 -11.76 30.41 19.39
C GLU A 195 -11.88 28.94 19.00
N LEU A 196 -11.51 28.59 17.76
CA LEU A 196 -11.52 27.20 17.29
C LEU A 196 -10.56 26.33 18.11
N LEU A 197 -9.42 26.87 18.52
CA LEU A 197 -8.47 26.16 19.36
C LEU A 197 -9.07 25.83 20.73
N ALA A 198 -9.76 26.79 21.37
CA ALA A 198 -10.39 26.57 22.67
C ALA A 198 -11.52 25.53 22.59
N GLU A 199 -12.36 25.62 21.54
CA GLU A 199 -13.40 24.63 21.27
C GLU A 199 -12.81 23.24 21.03
N TRP A 200 -11.83 23.14 20.14
CA TRP A 200 -11.15 21.89 19.84
C TRP A 200 -10.47 21.29 21.06
N GLN A 201 -9.79 22.10 21.88
CA GLN A 201 -9.08 21.62 23.06
C GLN A 201 -10.06 21.05 24.10
N TYR A 202 -11.19 21.72 24.32
CA TYR A 202 -12.26 21.20 25.17
C TYR A 202 -12.79 19.85 24.66
N MET A 203 -13.12 19.76 23.37
CA MET A 203 -13.61 18.51 22.76
C MET A 203 -12.56 17.40 22.81
N TYR A 204 -11.28 17.73 22.62
CA TYR A 204 -10.18 16.78 22.63
C TYR A 204 -9.94 16.22 24.03
N GLU A 205 -9.94 17.06 25.05
CA GLU A 205 -9.80 16.63 26.45
C GLU A 205 -10.97 15.73 26.89
N ASP A 206 -12.22 16.09 26.53
CA ASP A 206 -13.39 15.22 26.75
C ASP A 206 -13.25 13.88 26.00
N ALA A 207 -12.86 13.92 24.73
CA ALA A 207 -12.68 12.71 23.93
C ALA A 207 -11.56 11.80 24.48
N CYS A 208 -10.45 12.36 24.98
CA CYS A 208 -9.36 11.61 25.56
C CYS A 208 -9.70 10.95 26.90
N THR A 209 -10.59 11.58 27.69
CA THR A 209 -11.00 11.09 29.01
C THR A 209 -12.29 10.25 28.99
N SER A 210 -13.03 10.27 27.88
CA SER A 210 -14.27 9.52 27.70
C SER A 210 -14.06 8.00 27.73
N LEU A 211 -14.87 7.30 28.53
CA LEU A 211 -14.90 5.82 28.60
C LEU A 211 -15.84 5.21 27.55
N THR A 212 -16.84 5.97 27.11
CA THR A 212 -17.83 5.56 26.09
C THR A 212 -17.63 6.37 24.81
N ASP A 213 -17.90 5.74 23.66
CA ASP A 213 -17.86 6.37 22.33
C ASP A 213 -16.59 7.16 21.99
N ARG A 214 -15.48 6.82 22.66
CA ARG A 214 -14.19 7.53 22.55
C ARG A 214 -13.73 7.66 21.10
N VAL A 215 -13.86 6.58 20.32
CA VAL A 215 -13.47 6.56 18.90
C VAL A 215 -14.28 7.59 18.09
N VAL A 216 -15.59 7.66 18.31
CA VAL A 216 -16.49 8.60 17.62
C VAL A 216 -16.17 10.04 18.02
N LYS A 217 -15.97 10.31 19.31
CA LYS A 217 -15.61 11.64 19.81
C LYS A 217 -14.27 12.13 19.25
N LEU A 218 -13.26 11.25 19.20
CA LEU A 218 -11.96 11.57 18.61
C LEU A 218 -12.08 11.87 17.11
N HIS A 219 -12.91 11.11 16.38
CA HIS A 219 -13.19 11.36 14.98
C HIS A 219 -13.86 12.73 14.75
N GLN A 220 -14.86 13.08 15.55
CA GLN A 220 -15.52 14.39 15.48
C GLN A 220 -14.54 15.53 15.77
N THR A 221 -13.71 15.35 16.79
CA THR A 221 -12.68 16.33 17.18
C THR A 221 -11.62 16.50 16.10
N ALA A 222 -11.21 15.43 15.43
CA ALA A 222 -10.31 15.50 14.29
C ALA A 222 -10.96 16.23 13.11
N ALA A 223 -12.21 15.90 12.78
CA ALA A 223 -12.94 16.51 11.67
C ALA A 223 -13.12 18.04 11.81
N LEU A 224 -13.21 18.55 13.05
CA LEU A 224 -13.30 19.99 13.33
C LEU A 224 -12.08 20.77 12.81
N ILE A 225 -10.88 20.22 12.96
CA ILE A 225 -9.62 20.89 12.56
C ILE A 225 -9.07 20.39 11.23
N GLU A 226 -9.39 19.15 10.81
CA GLU A 226 -9.02 18.54 9.53
C GLU A 226 -9.95 18.99 8.38
N CYS A 227 -10.20 20.29 8.28
CA CYS A 227 -10.96 20.88 7.19
C CYS A 227 -10.30 22.19 6.75
N ASN A 228 -10.58 22.64 5.52
CA ASN A 228 -10.04 23.89 4.98
C ASN A 228 -8.51 23.97 5.16
N LEU A 229 -7.80 22.90 4.81
CA LEU A 229 -6.33 22.85 4.91
C LEU A 229 -5.68 23.52 3.69
N THR A 230 -4.52 24.15 3.91
CA THR A 230 -3.67 24.66 2.83
C THR A 230 -2.68 23.56 2.42
N LEU A 231 -2.65 23.23 1.13
CA LEU A 231 -1.75 22.22 0.57
C LEU A 231 -0.29 22.70 0.66
N LEU A 232 0.58 21.90 1.25
CA LEU A 232 2.02 22.16 1.27
C LEU A 232 2.75 21.40 0.17
N GLY A 233 2.32 20.16 -0.09
CA GLY A 233 2.94 19.32 -1.09
C GLY A 233 2.61 17.83 -0.94
N ALA A 234 3.44 16.99 -1.56
CA ALA A 234 3.40 15.55 -1.49
C ALA A 234 4.80 14.94 -1.37
N THR A 235 4.90 13.77 -0.76
CA THR A 235 6.12 12.94 -0.72
C THR A 235 5.92 11.67 -1.52
N ALA A 236 7.01 11.13 -2.06
CA ALA A 236 7.07 9.84 -2.70
C ALA A 236 8.18 9.00 -2.05
N ILE A 237 7.77 7.88 -1.45
CA ILE A 237 8.63 7.01 -0.66
C ILE A 237 8.67 5.65 -1.35
N GLU A 238 9.87 5.19 -1.68
CA GLU A 238 10.12 3.84 -2.18
C GLU A 238 10.06 2.86 -1.01
N ASP A 239 9.15 1.89 -1.07
CA ASP A 239 9.13 0.80 -0.12
C ASP A 239 10.06 -0.33 -0.59
N ARG A 240 11.37 -0.13 -0.36
CA ARG A 240 12.37 -1.12 -0.76
C ARG A 240 12.07 -2.48 -0.12
N LEU A 241 12.07 -3.49 -0.97
CA LEU A 241 12.17 -4.89 -0.58
C LEU A 241 13.48 -5.11 0.19
N GLN A 242 13.47 -6.07 1.12
CA GLN A 242 14.71 -6.50 1.75
C GLN A 242 15.64 -7.12 0.71
N GLU A 243 16.95 -7.00 0.92
CA GLU A 243 17.96 -7.58 0.04
C GLU A 243 17.80 -9.11 -0.05
N GLY A 244 17.84 -9.65 -1.27
CA GLY A 244 17.72 -11.09 -1.51
C GLY A 244 16.28 -11.62 -1.57
N VAL A 245 15.25 -10.78 -1.33
CA VAL A 245 13.84 -11.24 -1.35
C VAL A 245 13.45 -11.82 -2.72
N PRO A 246 13.69 -11.17 -3.87
CA PRO A 246 13.35 -11.74 -5.16
C PRO A 246 14.02 -13.10 -5.42
N GLU A 247 15.30 -13.22 -5.06
CA GLU A 247 16.10 -14.44 -5.23
C GLU A 247 15.60 -15.57 -4.32
N ALA A 248 15.24 -15.25 -3.07
CA ALA A 248 14.68 -16.18 -2.12
C ALA A 248 13.32 -16.71 -2.59
N ILE A 249 12.41 -15.83 -3.06
CA ILE A 249 11.10 -16.25 -3.57
C ILE A 249 11.24 -17.16 -4.79
N VAL A 250 12.14 -16.84 -5.72
CA VAL A 250 12.43 -17.71 -6.88
C VAL A 250 12.97 -19.07 -6.42
N SER A 251 13.90 -19.09 -5.46
CA SER A 251 14.48 -20.32 -4.92
C SER A 251 13.43 -21.20 -4.23
N LEU A 252 12.55 -20.60 -3.41
CA LEU A 252 11.43 -21.31 -2.76
C LEU A 252 10.50 -21.94 -3.82
N ARG A 253 10.16 -21.19 -4.86
CA ARG A 253 9.30 -21.69 -5.95
C ARG A 253 9.97 -22.80 -6.75
N GLN A 254 11.27 -22.71 -7.02
CA GLN A 254 12.05 -23.77 -7.69
C GLN A 254 12.13 -25.04 -6.84
N ALA A 255 12.15 -24.90 -5.51
CA ALA A 255 12.08 -26.01 -4.56
C ALA A 255 10.67 -26.63 -4.44
N GLY A 256 9.68 -26.13 -5.19
CA GLY A 256 8.29 -26.63 -5.16
C GLY A 256 7.44 -26.07 -4.03
N ILE A 257 7.94 -25.08 -3.28
CA ILE A 257 7.18 -24.46 -2.19
C ILE A 257 6.20 -23.44 -2.79
N LYS A 258 4.90 -23.61 -2.49
CA LYS A 258 3.86 -22.64 -2.85
C LYS A 258 3.95 -21.43 -1.92
N VAL A 259 4.16 -20.25 -2.50
CA VAL A 259 4.28 -19.00 -1.74
C VAL A 259 3.00 -18.19 -1.88
N TRP A 260 2.37 -17.87 -0.75
CA TRP A 260 1.15 -17.07 -0.68
C TRP A 260 1.46 -15.76 0.06
N ALA A 261 1.02 -14.63 -0.49
CA ALA A 261 1.26 -13.32 0.11
C ALA A 261 -0.05 -12.76 0.69
N LEU A 262 -0.07 -12.49 2.00
CA LEU A 262 -1.24 -12.00 2.73
C LEU A 262 -0.97 -10.59 3.30
N THR A 263 -1.43 -9.55 2.60
CA THR A 263 -1.14 -8.15 2.96
C THR A 263 -2.37 -7.36 3.40
N GLY A 264 -2.15 -6.40 4.32
CA GLY A 264 -3.15 -5.40 4.68
C GLY A 264 -3.23 -4.24 3.69
N ASP A 265 -2.31 -4.16 2.72
CA ASP A 265 -2.28 -3.12 1.71
C ASP A 265 -3.46 -3.21 0.72
N LYS A 266 -3.68 -2.12 -0.02
CA LYS A 266 -4.64 -2.09 -1.14
C LYS A 266 -4.20 -3.03 -2.25
N GLN A 267 -5.16 -3.45 -3.08
CA GLN A 267 -4.92 -4.41 -4.16
C GLN A 267 -3.85 -3.94 -5.15
N GLU A 268 -3.90 -2.67 -5.55
CA GLU A 268 -2.99 -2.12 -6.55
C GLU A 268 -1.54 -2.16 -6.04
N THR A 269 -1.34 -1.71 -4.80
CA THR A 269 -0.04 -1.75 -4.10
C THR A 269 0.42 -3.19 -3.90
N ALA A 270 -0.47 -4.10 -3.51
CA ALA A 270 -0.13 -5.51 -3.31
C ALA A 270 0.34 -6.17 -4.61
N ILE A 271 -0.32 -5.89 -5.74
CA ILE A 271 0.06 -6.38 -7.06
C ILE A 271 1.43 -5.81 -7.47
N SER A 272 1.62 -4.50 -7.32
CA SER A 272 2.88 -3.81 -7.63
C SER A 272 4.06 -4.40 -6.84
N ILE A 273 3.90 -4.58 -5.53
CA ILE A 273 4.94 -5.18 -4.70
C ILE A 273 5.17 -6.63 -5.12
N ALA A 274 4.11 -7.43 -5.35
CA ALA A 274 4.25 -8.82 -5.77
C ALA A 274 4.93 -9.00 -7.13
N LEU A 275 4.75 -8.07 -8.06
CA LEU A 275 5.52 -8.01 -9.32
C LEU A 275 7.00 -7.67 -9.04
N SER A 276 7.25 -6.71 -8.15
CA SER A 276 8.60 -6.26 -7.78
C SER A 276 9.47 -7.39 -7.21
N PHE A 277 8.91 -8.27 -6.37
CA PHE A 277 9.64 -9.46 -5.86
C PHE A 277 9.42 -10.74 -6.68
N ARG A 278 8.89 -10.63 -7.91
CA ARG A 278 8.70 -11.74 -8.86
C ARG A 278 7.86 -12.90 -8.32
N LEU A 279 6.98 -12.60 -7.38
CA LEU A 279 5.93 -13.53 -7.00
C LEU A 279 4.91 -13.59 -8.14
N LEU A 280 4.39 -12.45 -8.57
CA LEU A 280 3.66 -12.33 -9.83
C LEU A 280 4.65 -12.12 -10.98
N THR A 281 4.40 -12.76 -12.11
CA THR A 281 5.19 -12.59 -13.34
C THR A 281 4.26 -12.32 -14.52
N ALA A 282 4.76 -11.65 -15.56
CA ALA A 282 3.94 -11.19 -16.70
C ALA A 282 3.34 -12.34 -17.54
N ASP A 283 3.93 -13.54 -17.46
CA ASP A 283 3.43 -14.78 -18.07
C ASP A 283 2.30 -15.43 -17.26
N MET A 284 2.01 -14.95 -16.05
CA MET A 284 0.90 -15.46 -15.25
C MET A 284 -0.43 -14.87 -15.68
N HIS A 285 -1.44 -15.73 -15.78
CA HIS A 285 -2.81 -15.27 -15.92
C HIS A 285 -3.36 -14.89 -14.54
N GLN A 286 -3.78 -13.64 -14.37
CA GLN A 286 -4.30 -13.13 -13.10
C GLN A 286 -5.81 -13.27 -13.05
N THR A 287 -6.33 -13.86 -11.97
CA THR A 287 -7.77 -13.91 -11.68
C THR A 287 -8.05 -13.14 -10.41
N ILE A 288 -8.86 -12.10 -10.53
CA ILE A 288 -9.24 -11.23 -9.41
C ILE A 288 -10.65 -11.61 -8.96
N ILE A 289 -10.82 -11.92 -7.69
CA ILE A 289 -12.12 -12.21 -7.07
C ILE A 289 -12.42 -11.14 -6.03
N ASN A 290 -13.29 -10.22 -6.41
CA ASN A 290 -13.79 -9.15 -5.56
C ASN A 290 -15.32 -9.19 -5.54
N GLY A 291 -15.89 -9.68 -4.45
CA GLY A 291 -17.33 -9.77 -4.23
C GLY A 291 -17.78 -8.97 -3.02
N ASN A 292 -18.99 -8.43 -3.10
CA ASN A 292 -19.66 -7.67 -2.04
C ASN A 292 -20.80 -8.46 -1.36
N SER A 293 -21.10 -9.66 -1.85
CA SER A 293 -22.14 -10.54 -1.32
C SER A 293 -21.78 -12.02 -1.49
N GLU A 294 -22.41 -12.90 -0.72
CA GLU A 294 -22.17 -14.35 -0.83
C GLU A 294 -22.49 -14.90 -2.23
N HIS A 295 -23.62 -14.49 -2.81
CA HIS A 295 -24.05 -14.97 -4.12
C HIS A 295 -23.06 -14.57 -5.21
N GLU A 296 -22.56 -13.34 -5.17
CA GLU A 296 -21.54 -12.85 -6.08
C GLU A 296 -20.22 -13.60 -5.91
N CYS A 297 -19.75 -13.79 -4.66
CA CYS A 297 -18.54 -14.56 -4.38
C CYS A 297 -18.63 -15.99 -4.92
N ARG A 298 -19.77 -16.66 -4.72
CA ARG A 298 -20.02 -18.02 -5.23
C ARG A 298 -19.96 -18.06 -6.75
N LYS A 299 -20.60 -17.10 -7.42
CA LYS A 299 -20.57 -16.99 -8.88
C LYS A 299 -19.14 -16.79 -9.39
N LEU A 300 -18.39 -15.85 -8.82
CA LEU A 300 -17.01 -15.56 -9.23
C LEU A 300 -16.08 -16.78 -9.04
N LEU A 301 -16.24 -17.52 -7.94
CA LEU A 301 -15.51 -18.76 -7.70
C LEU A 301 -15.85 -19.84 -8.73
N CYS A 302 -17.15 -20.05 -9.01
CA CYS A 302 -17.60 -21.00 -10.02
C CYS A 302 -17.08 -20.63 -11.42
N ASP A 303 -17.21 -19.36 -11.81
CA ASP A 303 -16.75 -18.85 -13.11
C ASP A 303 -15.24 -19.05 -13.26
N ALA A 304 -14.47 -18.77 -12.20
CA ALA A 304 -13.03 -19.03 -12.19
C ALA A 304 -12.71 -20.53 -12.29
N LYS A 305 -13.39 -21.41 -11.54
CA LYS A 305 -13.16 -22.87 -11.60
C LYS A 305 -13.44 -23.43 -12.99
N VAL A 306 -14.54 -23.02 -13.62
CA VAL A 306 -14.91 -23.43 -14.98
C VAL A 306 -13.87 -22.95 -15.98
N LYS A 307 -13.49 -21.66 -15.90
CA LYS A 307 -12.52 -21.05 -16.82
C LYS A 307 -11.16 -21.76 -16.81
N TYR A 308 -10.71 -22.26 -15.66
CA TYR A 308 -9.39 -22.90 -15.52
C TYR A 308 -9.44 -24.41 -15.36
N HIS A 309 -10.58 -25.05 -15.64
CA HIS A 309 -10.76 -26.50 -15.56
C HIS A 309 -10.28 -27.08 -14.21
N VAL A 310 -10.53 -26.35 -13.13
CA VAL A 310 -10.24 -26.83 -11.78
C VAL A 310 -11.30 -27.88 -11.44
N ASN A 311 -10.99 -29.13 -11.74
CA ASN A 311 -11.89 -30.26 -11.48
C ASN A 311 -12.21 -30.34 -9.98
N SER A 312 -13.47 -30.10 -9.65
CA SER A 312 -14.03 -30.61 -8.40
C SER A 312 -14.25 -32.10 -8.60
N ALA A 313 -13.65 -32.95 -7.79
CA ALA A 313 -14.00 -34.37 -7.70
C ALA A 313 -15.40 -34.60 -7.08
N SER A 314 -16.29 -33.60 -7.07
CA SER A 314 -17.54 -33.59 -6.30
C SER A 314 -18.78 -33.17 -7.11
N CYS A 315 -18.72 -33.12 -8.44
CA CYS A 315 -19.83 -32.62 -9.28
C CYS A 315 -20.45 -33.67 -10.21
N LEU A 316 -20.36 -34.97 -9.91
CA LEU A 316 -21.01 -36.02 -10.70
C LEU A 316 -21.77 -37.01 -9.82
N ASP A 317 -22.62 -36.52 -8.91
CA ASP A 317 -23.56 -37.40 -8.17
C ASP A 317 -25.00 -36.86 -8.06
N ASN A 318 -25.31 -35.68 -8.62
CA ASN A 318 -26.65 -35.11 -8.52
C ASN A 318 -27.37 -34.97 -9.88
N MET A 319 -27.26 -35.99 -10.74
CA MET A 319 -28.10 -36.06 -11.95
C MET A 319 -28.53 -37.49 -12.31
N THR A 320 -28.76 -38.33 -11.31
CA THR A 320 -29.46 -39.61 -11.47
C THR A 320 -30.47 -39.78 -10.34
N ASN A 321 -31.54 -38.97 -10.33
CA ASN A 321 -32.79 -39.27 -9.62
C ASN A 321 -33.87 -38.25 -10.00
N LEU A 322 -34.32 -38.27 -11.26
CA LEU A 322 -35.65 -37.75 -11.60
C LEU A 322 -36.18 -38.41 -12.88
N GLN A 323 -36.29 -39.74 -12.90
CA GLN A 323 -37.15 -40.44 -13.86
C GLN A 323 -37.97 -41.49 -13.12
N GLY A 324 -39.16 -41.05 -12.70
CA GLY A 324 -40.23 -41.93 -12.28
C GLY A 324 -41.56 -41.32 -12.70
N LYS A 325 -42.21 -41.98 -13.67
CA LYS A 325 -43.60 -41.81 -14.17
C LYS A 325 -43.77 -40.64 -15.16
N THR A 326 -44.00 -40.91 -16.44
CA THR A 326 -45.33 -41.29 -16.97
C THR A 326 -45.19 -42.00 -18.33
N GLU A 327 -46.09 -42.93 -18.60
CA GLU A 327 -46.12 -43.88 -19.73
C GLU A 327 -46.53 -43.29 -21.09
N GLN A 328 -46.28 -44.11 -22.13
CA GLN A 328 -46.96 -44.23 -23.45
C GLN A 328 -46.59 -43.27 -24.60
N ASN A 329 -45.80 -43.75 -25.57
CA ASN A 329 -46.28 -44.33 -26.85
C ASN A 329 -45.14 -44.59 -27.88
N PHE A 330 -45.11 -45.83 -28.43
CA PHE A 330 -44.73 -46.31 -29.79
C PHE A 330 -43.78 -45.44 -30.66
N LEU A 331 -42.68 -45.93 -31.27
CA LEU A 331 -42.53 -47.08 -32.20
C LEU A 331 -41.03 -47.45 -32.40
N GLU A 332 -40.73 -48.75 -32.53
CA GLU A 332 -39.52 -49.35 -33.16
C GLU A 332 -39.54 -49.07 -34.69
N ILE A 333 -38.48 -49.15 -35.53
CA ILE A 333 -37.46 -50.19 -35.78
C ILE A 333 -36.28 -49.58 -36.64
N PRO A 334 -35.27 -50.31 -37.20
CA PRO A 334 -33.84 -49.98 -37.00
C PRO A 334 -33.04 -49.81 -38.32
N SER A 335 -31.70 -49.87 -38.22
CA SER A 335 -30.79 -50.61 -39.12
C SER A 335 -29.87 -49.84 -40.09
N GLN A 336 -28.58 -50.22 -40.00
CA GLN A 336 -27.55 -50.31 -41.06
C GLN A 336 -27.02 -48.97 -41.63
N THR A 337 -25.73 -48.78 -41.92
CA THR A 337 -24.78 -49.63 -42.66
C THR A 337 -23.31 -49.25 -42.40
N LYS A 338 -22.42 -50.20 -42.73
CA LYS A 338 -20.98 -50.26 -42.46
C LYS A 338 -20.08 -49.49 -43.44
N SER A 339 -18.82 -49.34 -43.01
CA SER A 339 -17.56 -49.29 -43.77
C SER A 339 -17.19 -47.94 -44.42
N SER A 340 -15.95 -47.45 -44.29
CA SER A 340 -14.71 -48.17 -44.58
C SER A 340 -13.48 -47.49 -43.98
N ASN A 341 -12.49 -48.32 -43.63
CA ASN A 341 -11.14 -47.92 -43.23
C ASN A 341 -10.36 -47.39 -44.44
N MET A 342 -9.63 -46.28 -44.26
CA MET A 342 -8.39 -46.04 -44.98
C MET A 342 -7.42 -45.28 -44.07
N SER A 343 -6.32 -45.95 -43.78
CA SER A 343 -5.15 -45.48 -43.03
C SER A 343 -4.42 -44.35 -43.74
N GLN A 344 -4.24 -43.22 -43.06
CA GLN A 344 -3.11 -42.31 -43.28
C GLN A 344 -2.62 -41.77 -41.94
N GLN A 345 -1.45 -42.24 -41.52
CA GLN A 345 -0.60 -41.55 -40.56
C GLN A 345 -0.22 -40.20 -41.17
N ILE A 346 -0.69 -39.12 -40.55
CA ILE A 346 -0.07 -37.80 -40.68
C ILE A 346 0.26 -37.37 -39.27
N SER A 347 1.57 -37.29 -39.02
CA SER A 347 2.20 -36.67 -37.87
C SER A 347 1.68 -35.24 -37.67
N GLY A 348 0.85 -35.04 -36.66
CA GLY A 348 0.52 -33.72 -36.12
C GLY A 348 1.05 -33.65 -34.70
N GLU A 349 1.95 -32.71 -34.45
CA GLU A 349 2.32 -32.28 -33.11
C GLU A 349 1.04 -32.01 -32.32
N GLU A 350 0.83 -32.76 -31.23
CA GLU A 350 -0.16 -32.38 -30.24
C GLU A 350 0.31 -31.05 -29.63
N ASP A 351 -0.35 -29.96 -30.02
CA ASP A 351 -0.34 -28.68 -29.31
C ASP A 351 -0.75 -28.98 -27.85
N ARG A 352 0.22 -29.23 -26.99
CA ARG A 352 0.00 -29.21 -25.54
C ARG A 352 -0.46 -27.78 -25.24
N PRO A 353 -1.65 -27.56 -24.67
CA PRO A 353 -2.02 -26.21 -24.27
C PRO A 353 -0.95 -25.75 -23.27
N THR A 354 -0.21 -24.72 -23.64
CA THR A 354 0.75 -24.05 -22.78
C THR A 354 -0.06 -23.45 -21.64
N PHE A 355 -0.26 -24.21 -20.56
CA PHE A 355 -1.01 -23.75 -19.41
C PHE A 355 -0.26 -22.57 -18.79
N CYS A 356 -0.73 -21.35 -19.08
CA CYS A 356 -0.21 -20.16 -18.42
C CYS A 356 -0.41 -20.31 -16.90
N PRO A 357 0.64 -20.11 -16.10
CA PRO A 357 0.54 -20.26 -14.65
C PRO A 357 -0.51 -19.31 -14.06
N LEU A 358 -1.42 -19.84 -13.25
CA LEU A 358 -2.52 -19.06 -12.67
C LEU A 358 -2.09 -18.37 -11.37
N ALA A 359 -2.44 -17.10 -11.24
CA ALA A 359 -2.34 -16.33 -10.01
C ALA A 359 -3.74 -15.88 -9.56
N LEU A 360 -4.07 -16.12 -8.29
CA LEU A 360 -5.32 -15.69 -7.67
C LEU A 360 -5.09 -14.44 -6.82
N ILE A 361 -5.90 -13.42 -7.04
CA ILE A 361 -5.93 -12.18 -6.26
C ILE A 361 -7.31 -12.07 -5.62
N ILE A 362 -7.36 -11.88 -4.30
CA ILE A 362 -8.61 -11.80 -3.54
C ILE A 362 -8.52 -10.71 -2.46
N ASP A 363 -9.59 -9.96 -2.26
CA ASP A 363 -9.63 -8.94 -1.22
C ASP A 363 -10.22 -9.45 0.10
N GLY A 364 -9.92 -8.72 1.19
CA GLY A 364 -10.38 -9.05 2.54
C GLY A 364 -11.90 -9.02 2.66
N ASN A 365 -12.61 -8.17 1.90
CA ASN A 365 -14.07 -8.11 1.94
C ASN A 365 -14.70 -9.41 1.42
N THR A 366 -14.21 -9.93 0.29
CA THR A 366 -14.63 -11.21 -0.27
C THR A 366 -14.37 -12.36 0.71
N LEU A 367 -13.21 -12.34 1.38
CA LEU A 367 -12.84 -13.37 2.35
C LEU A 367 -13.76 -13.46 3.56
N VAL A 368 -14.45 -12.38 3.96
CA VAL A 368 -15.49 -12.44 5.01
C VAL A 368 -16.59 -13.40 4.62
N TYR A 369 -17.09 -13.30 3.38
CA TYR A 369 -18.18 -14.16 2.90
C TYR A 369 -17.75 -15.61 2.65
N ILE A 370 -16.47 -15.81 2.33
CA ILE A 370 -15.95 -17.13 1.96
C ILE A 370 -15.52 -17.95 3.18
N LEU A 371 -14.81 -17.35 4.14
CA LEU A 371 -14.22 -18.09 5.27
C LEU A 371 -15.23 -18.47 6.36
N GLU A 372 -16.41 -17.85 6.40
CA GLU A 372 -17.46 -18.15 7.39
C GLU A 372 -18.44 -19.26 6.93
N LYS A 373 -18.35 -19.76 5.68
CA LYS A 373 -19.42 -20.54 5.02
C LYS A 373 -18.88 -21.71 4.18
N ASP A 374 -19.80 -22.48 3.56
CA ASP A 374 -19.53 -23.62 2.66
C ASP A 374 -18.62 -23.31 1.45
N LEU A 375 -18.36 -22.03 1.17
CA LEU A 375 -17.49 -21.58 0.08
C LEU A 375 -16.00 -21.77 0.37
N GLU A 376 -15.61 -22.02 1.62
CA GLU A 376 -14.21 -22.28 1.99
C GLU A 376 -13.60 -23.42 1.15
N HIS A 377 -14.38 -24.47 0.88
CA HIS A 377 -13.94 -25.60 0.04
C HIS A 377 -13.70 -25.20 -1.42
N GLU A 378 -14.54 -24.32 -1.96
CA GLU A 378 -14.41 -23.85 -3.34
C GLU A 378 -13.18 -22.98 -3.51
N LEU A 379 -12.92 -22.08 -2.55
CA LEU A 379 -11.71 -21.28 -2.52
C LEU A 379 -10.47 -22.15 -2.38
N PHE A 380 -10.48 -23.15 -1.50
CA PHE A 380 -9.36 -24.08 -1.33
C PHE A 380 -8.97 -24.77 -2.64
N ASN A 381 -9.94 -25.31 -3.38
CA ASN A 381 -9.69 -26.01 -4.65
C ASN A 381 -9.13 -25.09 -5.74
N LEU A 382 -9.66 -23.86 -5.82
CA LEU A 382 -9.15 -22.86 -6.75
C LEU A 382 -7.72 -22.43 -6.37
N ALA A 383 -7.51 -22.08 -5.10
CA ALA A 383 -6.26 -21.54 -4.59
C ALA A 383 -5.11 -22.56 -4.64
N THR A 384 -5.40 -23.85 -4.42
CA THR A 384 -4.40 -24.92 -4.52
C THR A 384 -3.99 -25.23 -5.97
N SER A 385 -4.87 -24.96 -6.94
CA SER A 385 -4.58 -25.03 -8.38
C SER A 385 -3.72 -23.85 -8.86
N CYS A 386 -3.73 -22.73 -8.15
CA CYS A 386 -2.92 -21.56 -8.46
C CYS A 386 -1.45 -21.76 -8.07
N LYS A 387 -0.52 -21.21 -8.86
CA LYS A 387 0.90 -21.14 -8.48
C LYS A 387 1.16 -20.10 -7.39
N VAL A 388 0.33 -19.05 -7.38
CA VAL A 388 0.46 -17.90 -6.49
C VAL A 388 -0.91 -17.46 -6.02
N VAL A 389 -1.00 -17.10 -4.75
CA VAL A 389 -2.18 -16.48 -4.17
C VAL A 389 -1.75 -15.18 -3.48
N LEU A 390 -2.43 -14.08 -3.82
CA LEU A 390 -2.24 -12.77 -3.23
C LEU A 390 -3.56 -12.33 -2.58
N CYS A 391 -3.54 -12.17 -1.26
CA CYS A 391 -4.67 -11.64 -0.51
C CYS A 391 -4.39 -10.19 -0.09
N CYS A 392 -5.32 -9.30 -0.37
CA CYS A 392 -5.19 -7.86 -0.15
C CYS A 392 -6.18 -7.39 0.93
N ARG A 393 -5.86 -6.33 1.68
CA ARG A 393 -6.69 -5.82 2.79
C ARG A 393 -7.15 -6.89 3.79
N VAL A 394 -6.33 -7.89 4.07
CA VAL A 394 -6.68 -8.96 5.02
C VAL A 394 -6.34 -8.59 6.45
N ALA A 395 -7.33 -8.70 7.33
CA ALA A 395 -7.17 -8.53 8.78
C ALA A 395 -6.42 -9.71 9.43
N PRO A 396 -5.78 -9.54 10.61
CA PRO A 396 -5.04 -10.62 11.27
C PRO A 396 -5.83 -11.92 11.44
N LEU A 397 -7.11 -11.81 11.84
CA LEU A 397 -8.00 -12.98 11.98
C LEU A 397 -8.25 -13.70 10.65
N GLN A 398 -8.37 -12.96 9.55
CA GLN A 398 -8.54 -13.54 8.21
C GLN A 398 -7.26 -14.24 7.74
N LYS A 399 -6.09 -13.68 8.04
CA LYS A 399 -4.79 -14.34 7.76
C LYS A 399 -4.70 -15.68 8.48
N ALA A 400 -5.07 -15.72 9.76
CA ALA A 400 -5.14 -16.95 10.54
C ALA A 400 -6.14 -17.94 9.91
N GLY A 401 -7.33 -17.47 9.53
CA GLY A 401 -8.35 -18.29 8.87
C GLY A 401 -7.88 -18.94 7.56
N ILE A 402 -7.12 -18.21 6.73
CA ILE A 402 -6.53 -18.76 5.49
C ILE A 402 -5.49 -19.83 5.81
N VAL A 403 -4.59 -19.57 6.77
CA VAL A 403 -3.57 -20.55 7.17
C VAL A 403 -4.22 -21.82 7.72
N ASP A 404 -5.23 -21.66 8.58
CA ASP A 404 -5.95 -22.79 9.16
C ASP A 404 -6.75 -23.58 8.11
N MET A 405 -7.35 -22.91 7.12
CA MET A 405 -8.01 -23.57 5.98
C MET A 405 -7.05 -24.52 5.26
N ILE A 406 -5.82 -24.10 5.01
CA ILE A 406 -4.80 -24.93 4.34
C ILE A 406 -4.34 -26.07 5.25
N LYS A 407 -4.04 -25.79 6.51
CA LYS A 407 -3.58 -26.79 7.48
C LYS A 407 -4.60 -27.89 7.74
N ARG A 408 -5.90 -27.60 7.67
CA ARG A 408 -6.97 -28.60 7.89
C ARG A 408 -7.20 -29.50 6.69
N ARG A 409 -6.81 -29.08 5.48
CA ARG A 409 -7.18 -29.74 4.22
C ARG A 409 -5.98 -30.28 3.44
N THR A 410 -4.76 -30.06 3.94
CA THR A 410 -3.51 -30.60 3.39
C THR A 410 -2.68 -31.20 4.50
N ASP A 411 -1.96 -32.28 4.19
CA ASP A 411 -0.94 -32.85 5.08
C ASP A 411 0.41 -32.11 4.97
N ASP A 412 0.46 -31.04 4.17
CA ASP A 412 1.66 -30.26 3.91
C ASP A 412 2.06 -29.42 5.13
N LEU A 413 3.38 -29.24 5.30
CA LEU A 413 3.91 -28.34 6.32
C LEU A 413 3.69 -26.88 5.89
N THR A 414 2.90 -26.14 6.65
CA THR A 414 2.70 -24.69 6.44
C THR A 414 3.69 -23.86 7.24
N LEU A 415 4.29 -22.85 6.60
CA LEU A 415 5.15 -21.86 7.24
C LEU A 415 4.52 -20.46 7.08
N ALA A 416 4.42 -19.71 8.18
CA ALA A 416 4.00 -18.30 8.16
C ALA A 416 5.17 -17.41 8.61
N ILE A 417 5.47 -16.37 7.81
CA ILE A 417 6.53 -15.38 8.08
C ILE A 417 5.88 -13.99 8.03
N GLY A 418 6.13 -13.17 9.06
CA GLY A 418 5.66 -11.79 9.14
C GLY A 418 6.38 -11.04 10.26
N ASP A 419 6.50 -9.72 10.14
CA ASP A 419 7.26 -8.88 11.08
C ASP A 419 6.40 -8.15 12.11
N ARG A 420 5.07 -8.27 12.04
CA ARG A 420 4.10 -7.67 12.97
C ARG A 420 2.83 -8.53 13.12
N GLY A 421 2.28 -8.53 14.34
CA GLY A 421 1.05 -9.26 14.72
C GLY A 421 -0.23 -8.63 14.19
#